data_AF-A0A2S8NQQ2-F1
#
_entry.id   AF-A0A2S8NQQ2-F1
#
_cell.length_a   1.000
_cell.length_b   1.000
_cell.length_c   1.000
_cell.angle_alpha   90.00
_cell.angle_beta   90.00
_cell.angle_gamma   90.00
#
_symmetry.space_group_name_H-M   'P 1'
#
loop_
_entity.id
_entity.type
_entity.pdbx_description
1 polymer ?
#
loop_
_entity_poly.entity_id
_entity_poly.type
_entity_poly.pdbx_seq_one_letter_code
_entity_poly.pdbx_strand_id
1 'polypeptide(L)'
;MALKNVKYVLINEENEPIKNEDGSLDIKTAEIILENTAEVEEFNASNLENSNQQINELQTKNTELTSQIEQQTKQIEVIDFITSLTDNEEFKNVLLKSLKSYDINDDIEIIKTQLQSVYDELIKVQTVNTGGVPKTEEKQNNILDTDNVFNK
;
A
#
# COMPACT_ATOMS: atom_id res chain seq x y z
N MET A 1 -29.98 -42.66 14.29
CA MET A 1 -29.37 -43.99 14.50
C MET A 1 -27.96 -43.92 13.94
N ALA A 2 -26.93 -44.05 14.77
CA ALA A 2 -25.55 -44.11 14.28
C ALA A 2 -25.27 -45.55 13.81
N LEU A 3 -25.04 -45.72 12.51
CA LEU A 3 -24.59 -47.00 11.95
C LEU A 3 -23.17 -47.28 12.45
N LYS A 4 -23.04 -48.04 13.54
CA LYS A 4 -21.75 -48.61 13.96
C LYS A 4 -21.49 -49.86 13.12
N ASN A 5 -20.31 -49.94 12.49
CA ASN A 5 -19.77 -51.09 11.74
C ASN A 5 -20.25 -51.27 10.29
N VAL A 6 -20.22 -50.22 9.46
CA VAL A 6 -20.40 -50.36 8.00
C VAL A 6 -19.06 -50.74 7.37
N LYS A 7 -19.02 -51.82 6.58
CA LYS A 7 -17.88 -52.19 5.74
C LYS A 7 -18.19 -51.83 4.29
N TYR A 8 -17.21 -51.24 3.61
CA TYR A 8 -17.33 -50.85 2.21
C TYR A 8 -16.83 -51.98 1.31
N VAL A 9 -17.42 -52.08 0.12
CA VAL A 9 -17.11 -53.10 -0.89
C VAL A 9 -16.85 -52.38 -2.20
N LEU A 10 -15.79 -52.77 -2.90
CA LEU A 10 -15.53 -52.27 -4.24
C LEU A 10 -16.51 -52.90 -5.22
N ILE A 11 -17.09 -52.08 -6.08
CA ILE A 11 -18.02 -52.49 -7.11
C ILE A 11 -17.43 -52.06 -8.46
N ASN A 12 -17.45 -52.95 -9.45
CA ASN A 12 -17.00 -52.64 -10.80
C ASN A 12 -18.06 -51.84 -11.59
N GLU A 13 -17.75 -51.50 -12.84
CA GLU A 13 -18.65 -50.74 -13.73
C GLU A 13 -19.94 -51.50 -14.08
N GLU A 14 -19.93 -52.84 -13.98
CA GLU A 14 -21.11 -53.70 -14.19
C GLU A 14 -21.96 -53.85 -12.93
N ASN A 15 -21.63 -53.10 -11.88
CA ASN A 15 -22.30 -53.12 -10.58
C ASN A 15 -22.12 -54.44 -9.80
N GLU A 16 -21.05 -55.19 -10.07
CA GLU A 16 -20.68 -56.43 -9.39
C GLU A 16 -19.55 -56.23 -8.35
N PRO A 17 -19.59 -56.94 -7.20
CA PRO A 17 -18.54 -56.84 -6.19
C PRO A 17 -17.19 -57.37 -6.69
N ILE A 18 -16.13 -56.58 -6.50
CA ILE A 18 -14.76 -57.01 -6.74
C ILE A 18 -14.32 -57.98 -5.64
N LYS A 19 -13.69 -59.09 -6.04
CA LYS A 19 -13.28 -60.19 -5.17
C LYS A 19 -11.80 -60.48 -5.32
N ASN A 20 -11.21 -60.99 -4.25
CA ASN A 20 -9.87 -61.56 -4.23
C ASN A 20 -9.83 -62.88 -5.01
N GLU A 21 -8.62 -63.40 -5.24
CA GLU A 21 -8.40 -64.68 -5.91
C GLU A 21 -9.09 -65.87 -5.22
N ASP A 22 -9.31 -65.79 -3.91
CA ASP A 22 -10.03 -66.80 -3.11
C ASP A 22 -11.57 -66.64 -3.15
N GLY A 23 -12.09 -65.66 -3.89
CA GLY A 23 -13.51 -65.35 -4.00
C GLY A 23 -14.09 -64.52 -2.85
N SER A 24 -13.29 -64.14 -1.85
CA SER A 24 -13.70 -63.22 -0.79
C SER A 24 -13.78 -61.77 -1.30
N LEU A 25 -14.56 -60.91 -0.64
CA LEU A 25 -14.66 -59.50 -1.00
C LEU A 25 -13.34 -58.78 -0.71
N ASP A 26 -12.88 -57.94 -1.64
CA ASP A 26 -11.67 -57.14 -1.45
C ASP A 26 -11.94 -55.90 -0.57
N ILE A 27 -12.10 -56.17 0.73
CA ILE A 27 -12.40 -55.15 1.75
C ILE A 27 -11.15 -54.31 2.07
N LYS A 28 -9.97 -54.91 2.04
CA LYS A 28 -8.71 -54.21 2.40
C LYS A 28 -8.41 -53.09 1.42
N THR A 29 -8.58 -53.34 0.12
CA THR A 29 -8.38 -52.29 -0.89
C THR A 29 -9.43 -51.18 -0.74
N ALA A 30 -10.68 -51.51 -0.40
CA ALA A 30 -11.71 -50.50 -0.10
C ALA A 30 -11.33 -49.62 1.11
N GLU A 31 -10.85 -50.23 2.20
CA GLU A 31 -10.40 -49.52 3.41
C GLU A 31 -9.25 -48.56 3.10
N ILE A 32 -8.23 -49.01 2.36
CA ILE A 32 -7.09 -48.17 1.97
C ILE A 32 -7.53 -47.00 1.08
N ILE A 33 -8.43 -47.22 0.12
CA ILE A 33 -8.94 -46.15 -0.74
C ILE A 33 -9.66 -45.09 0.09
N LEU A 34 -10.48 -45.50 1.06
CA LEU A 34 -11.22 -44.58 1.93
C LEU A 34 -10.30 -43.80 2.85
N GLU A 35 -9.31 -44.46 3.46
CA GLU A 35 -8.30 -43.81 4.30
C GLU A 35 -7.52 -42.77 3.49
N ASN A 36 -6.97 -43.16 2.34
CA ASN A 36 -6.24 -42.25 1.46
C ASN A 36 -7.14 -41.09 0.97
N THR A 37 -8.42 -41.35 0.68
CA THR A 37 -9.35 -40.30 0.25
C THR A 37 -9.56 -39.29 1.38
N ALA A 38 -9.77 -39.76 2.61
CA ALA A 38 -9.93 -38.88 3.77
C ALA A 38 -8.65 -38.06 4.04
N GLU A 39 -7.47 -38.68 3.97
CA GLU A 39 -6.19 -37.97 4.12
C GLU A 39 -5.97 -36.90 3.03
N VAL A 40 -6.31 -37.22 1.77
CA VAL A 40 -6.21 -36.25 0.66
C VAL A 40 -7.21 -35.11 0.82
N GLU A 41 -8.44 -35.40 1.26
CA GLU A 41 -9.44 -34.39 1.55
C GLU A 41 -9.00 -33.45 2.68
N GLU A 42 -8.46 -34.00 3.78
CA GLU A 42 -7.93 -33.23 4.91
C GLU A 42 -6.74 -32.37 4.48
N PHE A 43 -5.79 -32.94 3.75
CA PHE A 43 -4.62 -32.22 3.22
C PHE A 43 -5.04 -31.08 2.29
N ASN A 44 -5.99 -31.33 1.38
CA ASN A 44 -6.49 -30.31 0.46
C ASN A 44 -7.25 -29.19 1.21
N ALA A 45 -8.07 -29.54 2.20
CA ALA A 45 -8.77 -28.57 3.03
C ALA A 45 -7.79 -27.67 3.78
N SER A 46 -6.76 -28.27 4.40
CA SER A 46 -5.69 -27.53 5.10
C SER A 46 -4.92 -26.59 4.18
N ASN A 47 -4.54 -27.06 2.99
CA ASN A 47 -3.84 -26.23 2.01
C ASN A 47 -4.71 -25.08 1.49
N LEU A 48 -6.00 -25.33 1.28
CA LEU A 48 -6.93 -24.29 0.85
C LEU A 48 -7.13 -23.23 1.95
N GLU A 49 -7.26 -23.66 3.20
CA GLU A 49 -7.35 -22.76 4.36
C GLU A 49 -6.08 -21.88 4.47
N ASN A 50 -4.90 -22.49 4.40
CA ASN A 50 -3.62 -21.76 4.45
C ASN A 50 -3.49 -20.77 3.28
N SER A 51 -3.86 -21.19 2.06
CA SER A 51 -3.85 -20.32 0.88
C SER A 51 -4.80 -19.13 1.05
N ASN A 52 -6.00 -19.36 1.57
CA ASN A 52 -6.97 -18.30 1.84
C ASN A 52 -6.47 -17.32 2.90
N GLN A 53 -5.81 -17.81 3.95
CA GLN A 53 -5.19 -16.95 4.96
C GLN A 53 -4.12 -16.06 4.34
N GLN A 54 -3.21 -16.63 3.53
CA GLN A 54 -2.16 -15.87 2.84
C GLN A 54 -2.74 -14.82 1.90
N ILE A 55 -3.82 -15.14 1.17
CA ILE A 55 -4.51 -14.20 0.29
C ILE A 55 -5.08 -13.02 1.11
N ASN A 56 -5.73 -13.29 2.24
CA ASN A 56 -6.29 -12.25 3.11
C ASN A 56 -5.21 -11.34 3.69
N GLU A 57 -4.07 -11.90 4.11
CA GLU A 57 -2.92 -11.14 4.60
C GLU A 57 -2.35 -10.23 3.50
N LEU A 58 -2.20 -10.75 2.28
CA LEU A 58 -1.73 -9.98 1.13
C LEU A 58 -2.72 -8.86 0.76
N GLN A 59 -4.02 -9.11 0.76
CA GLN A 59 -5.04 -8.09 0.49
C GLN A 59 -5.05 -6.99 1.54
N THR A 60 -4.91 -7.35 2.82
CA THR A 60 -4.82 -6.39 3.93
C THR A 60 -3.60 -5.50 3.74
N LYS A 61 -2.44 -6.10 3.49
CA LYS A 61 -1.19 -5.37 3.26
C LYS A 61 -1.24 -4.48 2.02
N ASN A 62 -1.87 -4.94 0.95
CA ASN A 62 -2.02 -4.14 -0.27
C ASN A 62 -2.90 -2.90 -0.04
N THR A 63 -3.98 -3.06 0.73
CA THR A 63 -4.86 -1.95 1.14
C THR A 63 -4.09 -0.91 1.97
N GLU A 64 -3.31 -1.38 2.95
CA GLU A 64 -2.46 -0.52 3.78
C GLU A 64 -1.43 0.25 2.94
N LEU A 65 -0.69 -0.45 2.06
CA LEU A 65 0.30 0.17 1.18
C LEU A 65 -0.33 1.21 0.24
N THR A 66 -1.51 0.91 -0.31
CA THR A 66 -2.25 1.85 -1.15
C THR A 66 -2.58 3.13 -0.38
N SER A 67 -3.09 3.00 0.85
CA SER A 67 -3.39 4.14 1.70
C SER A 67 -2.14 4.98 2.04
N GLN A 68 -1.00 4.33 2.32
CA GLN A 68 0.26 5.01 2.57
C GLN A 68 0.75 5.79 1.33
N ILE A 69 0.63 5.20 0.14
CA ILE A 69 1.01 5.86 -1.13
C ILE A 69 0.14 7.08 -1.38
N GLU A 70 -1.17 6.99 -1.15
CA GLU A 70 -2.09 8.12 -1.30
C GLU A 70 -1.72 9.27 -0.36
N GLN A 71 -1.44 8.97 0.92
CA GLN A 71 -1.01 9.98 1.90
C GLN A 71 0.33 10.63 1.50
N GLN A 72 1.31 9.84 1.07
CA GLN A 72 2.60 10.36 0.61
C GLN A 72 2.46 11.22 -0.64
N THR A 73 1.59 10.83 -1.57
CA THR A 73 1.32 11.61 -2.79
C THR A 73 0.71 12.97 -2.44
N LYS A 74 -0.28 13.01 -1.55
CA LYS A 74 -0.83 14.27 -1.03
C LYS A 74 0.24 15.12 -0.36
N GLN A 75 1.11 14.50 0.45
CA GLN A 75 2.19 15.21 1.13
C GLN A 75 3.15 15.87 0.14
N ILE A 76 3.57 15.14 -0.90
CA ILE A 76 4.43 15.66 -1.96
C ILE A 76 3.77 16.85 -2.66
N GLU A 77 2.51 16.72 -3.06
CA GLU A 77 1.78 17.78 -3.74
C GLU A 77 1.66 19.05 -2.90
N VAL A 78 1.46 18.92 -1.58
CA VAL A 78 1.46 20.08 -0.67
C VAL A 78 2.85 20.69 -0.52
N ILE A 79 3.91 19.89 -0.45
CA ILE A 79 5.30 20.39 -0.39
C ILE A 79 5.67 21.12 -1.68
N ASP A 80 5.27 20.59 -2.83
CA ASP A 80 5.45 21.23 -4.14
C ASP A 80 4.69 22.56 -4.18
N PHE A 81 3.47 22.61 -3.65
CA PHE A 81 2.72 23.84 -3.51
C PHE A 81 3.46 24.88 -2.65
N ILE A 82 3.95 24.49 -1.46
CA ILE A 82 4.76 25.38 -0.59
C ILE A 82 5.98 25.93 -1.34
N THR A 83 6.66 25.07 -2.09
CA THR A 83 7.84 25.47 -2.89
C THR A 83 7.46 26.43 -4.02
N SER A 84 6.27 26.29 -4.60
CA SER A 84 5.76 27.22 -5.62
C SER A 84 5.33 28.58 -5.04
N LEU A 85 4.95 28.64 -3.76
CA LEU A 85 4.61 29.90 -3.10
C LEU A 85 5.85 30.77 -2.85
N THR A 86 6.99 30.16 -2.52
CA THR A 86 8.18 30.93 -2.13
C THR A 86 9.49 30.13 -2.16
N ASP A 87 10.56 30.80 -2.58
CA ASP A 87 11.93 30.33 -2.45
C ASP A 87 12.56 30.70 -1.09
N ASN A 88 11.91 31.54 -0.29
CA ASN A 88 12.43 31.98 1.01
C ASN A 88 12.35 30.86 2.06
N GLU A 89 13.51 30.41 2.55
CA GLU A 89 13.61 29.29 3.50
C GLU A 89 12.93 29.55 4.86
N GLU A 90 12.90 30.80 5.33
CA GLU A 90 12.20 31.15 6.57
C GLU A 90 10.68 30.95 6.41
N PHE A 91 10.13 31.38 5.28
CA PHE A 91 8.71 31.22 4.97
C PHE A 91 8.35 29.75 4.73
N LYS A 92 9.18 29.00 4.00
CA LYS A 92 9.01 27.54 3.82
C LYS A 92 8.93 26.84 5.17
N ASN A 93 9.82 27.17 6.10
CA ASN A 93 9.83 26.56 7.43
C ASN A 93 8.56 26.87 8.24
N VAL A 94 7.99 28.07 8.12
CA VAL A 94 6.71 28.41 8.76
C VAL A 94 5.57 27.61 8.12
N LEU A 95 5.49 27.58 6.78
CA LEU A 95 4.45 26.85 6.06
C LEU A 95 4.49 25.34 6.36
N LEU A 96 5.68 24.74 6.41
CA LEU A 96 5.86 23.33 6.79
C LEU A 96 5.46 23.06 8.25
N LYS A 97 5.65 24.01 9.16
CA LYS A 97 5.15 23.88 10.55
C LYS A 97 3.64 23.98 10.61
N SER A 98 3.03 24.90 9.86
CA SER A 98 1.57 24.99 9.74
C SER A 98 0.98 23.71 9.16
N LEU A 99 1.65 23.11 8.16
CA LEU A 99 1.23 21.83 7.59
C LEU A 99 1.14 20.69 8.62
N LYS A 100 2.07 20.63 9.59
CA LYS A 100 2.03 19.63 10.67
C LYS A 100 0.84 19.78 11.61
N SER A 101 0.15 20.92 11.58
CA SER A 101 -1.06 21.17 12.37
C SER A 101 -2.35 20.80 11.65
N TYR A 102 -2.30 20.51 10.34
CA TYR A 102 -3.44 20.05 9.55
C TYR A 102 -3.52 18.52 9.53
N ASP A 103 -4.73 17.99 9.46
CA ASP A 103 -4.91 16.56 9.22
C ASP A 103 -4.60 16.29 7.75
N ILE A 104 -3.64 15.42 7.47
CA ILE A 104 -3.25 15.09 6.09
C ILE A 104 -4.36 14.32 5.34
N ASN A 105 -5.38 13.84 6.07
CA ASN A 105 -6.58 13.27 5.50
C ASN A 105 -7.57 14.32 4.99
N ASP A 106 -7.40 15.60 5.36
CA ASP A 106 -8.23 16.68 4.84
C ASP A 106 -8.11 16.78 3.32
N ASP A 107 -9.12 17.42 2.72
CA ASP A 107 -9.10 17.70 1.29
C ASP A 107 -7.88 18.58 0.97
N ILE A 108 -7.10 18.15 -0.02
CA ILE A 108 -5.86 18.81 -0.39
C ILE A 108 -6.08 20.26 -0.79
N GLU A 109 -7.22 20.57 -1.40
CA GLU A 109 -7.58 21.94 -1.79
C GLU A 109 -7.86 22.84 -0.58
N ILE A 110 -8.38 22.27 0.51
CA ILE A 110 -8.56 22.98 1.78
C ILE A 110 -7.19 23.30 2.38
N ILE A 111 -6.28 22.32 2.41
CA ILE A 111 -4.91 22.50 2.93
C ILE A 111 -4.18 23.59 2.12
N LYS A 112 -4.24 23.54 0.78
CA LYS A 112 -3.63 24.57 -0.09
C LYS A 112 -4.19 25.96 0.21
N THR A 113 -5.51 26.09 0.34
CA THR A 113 -6.17 27.37 0.65
C THR A 113 -5.70 27.95 1.99
N GLN A 114 -5.58 27.10 3.02
CA GLN A 114 -5.11 27.53 4.33
C GLN A 114 -3.64 27.95 4.30
N LEU A 115 -2.79 27.18 3.61
CA LEU A 115 -1.37 27.53 3.43
C LEU A 115 -1.19 28.83 2.65
N GLN A 116 -2.02 29.07 1.63
CA GLN A 116 -2.05 30.35 0.90
C GLN A 116 -2.37 31.51 1.87
N SER A 117 -3.37 31.34 2.74
CA SER A 117 -3.73 32.38 3.73
C SER A 117 -2.57 32.69 4.68
N VAL A 118 -1.85 31.66 5.15
CA VAL A 118 -0.66 31.84 6.00
C VAL A 118 0.43 32.59 5.24
N TYR A 119 0.69 32.21 4.00
CA TYR A 119 1.68 32.87 3.16
C TYR A 119 1.35 34.36 2.92
N ASP A 120 0.09 34.67 2.61
CA ASP A 120 -0.36 36.05 2.41
C ASP A 120 -0.16 36.91 3.67
N GLU A 121 -0.37 36.34 4.86
CA GLU A 121 -0.08 37.01 6.14
C GLU A 121 1.42 37.24 6.35
N LEU A 122 2.27 36.26 6.03
CA LEU A 122 3.73 36.40 6.12
C LEU A 122 4.24 37.53 5.23
N ILE A 123 3.74 37.63 3.99
CA ILE A 123 4.08 38.72 3.08
C ILE A 123 3.65 40.07 3.65
N LYS A 124 2.43 40.19 4.20
CA LYS A 124 1.95 41.42 4.85
C LYS A 124 2.86 41.84 6.00
N VAL A 125 3.21 40.92 6.90
CA VAL A 125 4.10 41.22 8.04
C VAL A 125 5.48 41.67 7.56
N GLN A 126 6.03 41.03 6.54
CA GLN A 126 7.33 41.43 5.97
C GLN A 126 7.28 42.84 5.38
N THR A 127 6.27 43.17 4.57
CA THR A 127 6.14 44.50 3.95
C THR A 127 5.98 45.63 4.97
N VAL A 128 5.30 45.38 6.09
CA VAL A 128 5.16 46.35 7.19
C VAL A 128 6.50 46.58 7.89
N ASN A 129 7.26 45.51 8.13
CA ASN A 129 8.55 45.58 8.83
C ASN A 129 9.69 46.19 8.00
N THR A 130 9.55 46.23 6.67
CA THR A 130 10.57 46.77 5.75
C THR A 130 10.23 48.14 5.16
N GLY A 131 9.14 48.79 5.62
CA GLY A 131 8.71 50.08 5.09
C GLY A 131 8.16 50.03 3.66
N GLY A 132 7.60 48.89 3.24
CA GLY A 132 6.91 48.72 1.97
C GLY A 132 7.71 48.06 0.85
N VAL A 133 8.96 47.64 1.09
CA VAL A 133 9.77 46.92 0.09
C VAL A 133 9.95 45.45 0.53
N PRO A 134 9.32 44.47 -0.13
CA PRO A 134 9.57 43.06 0.17
C PRO A 134 11.07 42.76 0.00
N LYS A 135 11.68 42.05 0.94
CA LYS A 135 13.07 41.58 0.79
C LYS A 135 13.10 40.50 -0.29
N THR A 136 13.31 40.89 -1.54
CA THR A 136 13.69 39.96 -2.60
C THR A 136 15.19 39.73 -2.46
N GLU A 137 15.63 38.51 -2.16
CA GLU A 137 17.03 38.16 -2.32
C GLU A 137 17.37 38.26 -3.81
N GLU A 138 18.02 39.34 -4.23
CA GLU A 138 18.53 39.51 -5.58
C GLU A 138 19.48 38.34 -5.89
N LYS A 139 19.10 37.48 -6.84
CA LYS A 139 20.04 36.58 -7.49
C LYS A 139 21.09 37.45 -8.20
N GLN A 140 22.25 37.63 -7.57
CA GLN A 140 23.44 38.07 -8.29
C GLN A 140 23.76 36.99 -9.34
N ASN A 141 23.32 37.22 -10.57
CA ASN A 141 23.83 36.49 -11.72
C ASN A 141 25.30 36.86 -11.84
N ASN A 142 26.19 36.00 -11.35
CA ASN A 142 27.61 36.03 -11.67
C ASN A 142 27.75 35.79 -13.18
N ILE A 143 27.60 36.84 -13.98
CA ILE A 143 28.11 36.88 -15.33
C ILE A 143 29.63 36.91 -15.16
N LEU A 144 30.26 35.75 -15.33
CA LEU A 144 31.70 35.66 -15.53
C LEU A 144 32.05 36.54 -16.73
N ASP A 145 32.64 37.69 -16.43
CA ASP A 145 33.28 38.58 -17.38
C ASP A 145 34.41 37.79 -18.07
N THR A 146 34.12 37.27 -19.26
CA THR A 146 35.05 36.44 -20.05
C THR A 146 35.88 37.26 -21.02
N ASP A 147 35.85 38.59 -20.91
CA ASP A 147 36.58 39.50 -21.80
C ASP A 147 38.05 39.72 -21.38
N ASN A 148 38.74 38.65 -20.94
CA ASN A 148 40.19 38.69 -20.77
C ASN A 148 40.90 37.45 -21.34
N VAL A 149 40.34 36.88 -22.41
CA VAL A 149 41.09 36.02 -23.33
C VAL A 149 41.50 36.91 -24.50
N PHE A 150 42.82 37.02 -24.72
CA PHE A 150 43.51 37.85 -25.72
C PHE A 150 43.96 39.25 -25.25
N ASN A 151 45.08 39.27 -24.53
CA ASN A 151 46.18 40.06 -25.04
C ASN A 151 47.53 39.33 -24.90
N LYS A 152 48.30 39.48 -25.96
CA LYS A 152 49.57 38.84 -26.32
C LYS A 152 50.73 39.16 -25.38
#